data_AF-A0A8J4WWA0-F1
#
_entry.id   AF-A0A8J4WWA0-F1
#
_cell.length_a   1.000
_cell.length_b   1.000
_cell.length_c   1.000
_cell.angle_alpha   90.00
_cell.angle_beta   90.00
_cell.angle_gamma   90.00
#
_symmetry.space_group_name_H-M   'P 1'
#
loop_
_entity.id
_entity.type
_entity.pdbx_description
1 polymer ?
#
loop_
_entity_poly.entity_id
_entity_poly.type
_entity_poly.pdbx_seq_one_letter_code
_entity_poly.pdbx_strand_id
1 'polypeptide(L)'
;MFCRLQHQQGDSPVPFRPETSMAKTLMDTGTRRIFSEEHDLFRQNVRRFFKEEVVPYHAEWEKAGEVSREVWEKAGQQGLLGIYTPAEHGGVGGDLLSAAIVWEE
;
A
#
# COMPACT_ATOMS: atom_id res chain seq x y z
N MET A 1 27.70 21.55 -17.70
CA MET A 1 26.26 21.52 -18.03
C MET A 1 25.58 20.57 -17.05
N PHE A 2 25.37 21.03 -15.81
CA PHE A 2 24.72 20.23 -14.76
C PHE A 2 23.22 20.56 -14.79
N CYS A 3 22.41 19.58 -15.16
CA CYS A 3 20.96 19.69 -15.18
C CYS A 3 20.45 19.70 -13.73
N ARG A 4 20.07 20.88 -13.22
CA ARG A 4 19.31 21.02 -11.97
C ARG A 4 17.94 20.39 -12.19
N LEU A 5 17.75 19.15 -11.75
CA LEU A 5 16.43 18.59 -11.48
C LEU A 5 15.86 19.35 -10.26
N GLN A 6 15.06 20.37 -10.55
CA GLN A 6 14.23 21.04 -9.55
C GLN A 6 13.12 20.05 -9.15
N HIS A 7 13.32 19.32 -8.05
CA HIS A 7 12.19 18.82 -7.29
C HIS A 7 11.50 20.03 -6.64
N GLN A 8 10.48 20.55 -7.32
CA GLN A 8 9.52 21.47 -6.74
C GLN A 8 8.72 20.71 -5.68
N GLN A 9 9.20 20.70 -4.44
CA GLN A 9 8.35 20.42 -3.29
C GLN A 9 7.52 21.68 -3.06
N GLY A 10 6.25 21.64 -3.48
CA GLY A 10 5.27 22.66 -3.11
C GLY A 10 5.02 22.61 -1.60
N ASP A 11 5.10 23.77 -0.94
CA ASP A 11 4.85 24.00 0.48
C ASP A 11 3.37 23.73 0.86
N SER A 12 2.95 22.46 0.90
CA SER A 12 1.78 22.07 1.70
C SER A 12 2.21 21.85 3.15
N PRO A 13 1.47 22.35 4.15
CA PRO A 13 1.83 22.14 5.55
C PRO A 13 1.80 20.64 5.83
N VAL A 14 2.96 20.07 6.17
CA VAL A 14 3.05 18.65 6.53
C VAL A 14 2.16 18.44 7.77
N PRO A 15 1.13 17.59 7.69
CA PRO A 15 0.24 17.33 8.82
C PRO A 15 1.05 16.81 10.01
N PHE A 16 0.65 17.19 11.22
CA PHE A 16 1.32 16.72 12.43
C PHE A 16 1.24 15.20 12.53
N ARG A 17 2.39 14.53 12.41
CA ARG A 17 2.55 13.09 12.58
C ARG A 17 3.17 12.80 13.94
N PRO A 18 2.46 12.11 14.86
CA PRO A 18 3.00 11.77 16.17
C PRO A 18 4.21 10.83 16.03
N GLU A 19 5.12 10.86 17.01
CA GLU A 19 6.30 9.99 17.00
C GLU A 19 5.91 8.51 17.13
N THR A 20 6.74 7.60 16.63
CA THR A 20 6.50 6.16 16.71
C THR A 20 6.41 5.65 18.15
N SER A 21 7.06 6.34 19.11
CA SER A 21 6.93 6.05 20.55
C SER A 21 5.55 6.33 21.12
N MET A 22 4.73 7.12 20.41
CA MET A 22 3.35 7.47 20.78
C MET A 22 2.32 6.53 20.14
N ALA A 23 2.73 5.62 19.26
CA ALA A 23 1.86 4.60 18.69
C ALA A 23 1.43 3.61 19.77
N LYS A 24 0.15 3.25 19.80
CA LYS A 24 -0.37 2.18 20.66
C LYS A 24 -0.01 0.82 20.08
N THR A 25 -0.03 0.71 18.76
CA THR A 25 0.26 -0.54 18.05
C THR A 25 1.19 -0.29 16.86
N LEU A 26 1.93 -1.32 16.45
CA LEU A 26 2.75 -1.27 15.24
C LEU A 26 1.91 -1.07 13.96
N MET A 27 0.59 -1.27 14.04
CA MET A 27 -0.35 -1.13 12.92
C MET A 27 -0.97 0.27 12.83
N ASP A 28 -0.63 1.17 13.76
CA ASP A 28 -1.17 2.53 13.79
C ASP A 28 -0.63 3.34 12.60
N THR A 29 -1.56 3.72 11.71
CA THR A 29 -1.28 4.51 10.51
C THR A 29 -1.02 5.99 10.87
N GLY A 30 -0.18 6.70 10.11
CA GLY A 30 0.10 8.13 10.33
C GLY A 30 1.21 8.47 11.33
N THR A 31 1.82 7.47 11.99
CA THR A 31 2.94 7.69 12.94
C THR A 31 4.32 7.71 12.26
N ARG A 32 4.43 7.09 11.08
CA ARG A 32 5.67 6.99 10.31
C ARG A 32 5.80 8.15 9.33
N ARG A 33 6.88 8.93 9.45
CA ARG A 33 7.16 10.14 8.64
C ARG A 33 7.55 9.85 7.19
N ILE A 34 7.94 8.62 6.87
CA ILE A 34 8.28 8.23 5.49
C ILE A 34 7.04 8.16 4.58
N PHE A 35 5.84 8.01 5.15
CA PHE A 35 4.60 7.93 4.40
C PHE A 35 3.92 9.31 4.27
N SER A 36 3.07 9.45 3.25
CA SER A 36 2.20 10.60 3.02
C SER A 36 0.77 10.27 3.46
N GLU A 37 -0.14 11.23 3.45
CA GLU A 37 -1.56 10.95 3.73
C GLU A 37 -2.19 10.02 2.70
N GLU A 38 -1.76 10.13 1.44
CA GLU A 38 -2.16 9.22 0.36
C GLU A 38 -1.71 7.79 0.66
N HIS A 39 -0.46 7.62 1.09
CA HIS A 39 0.03 6.33 1.56
C HIS A 39 -0.78 5.79 2.75
N ASP A 40 -1.12 6.65 3.71
CA ASP A 40 -1.92 6.26 4.88
C ASP A 40 -3.34 5.80 4.51
N LEU A 41 -3.98 6.46 3.54
CA LEU A 41 -5.26 6.04 2.98
C LEU A 41 -5.12 4.73 2.21
N PHE A 42 -4.07 4.61 1.39
CA PHE A 42 -3.79 3.41 0.62
C PHE A 42 -3.60 2.19 1.53
N ARG A 43 -2.81 2.32 2.61
CA ARG A 43 -2.66 1.28 3.65
C ARG A 43 -3.98 0.79 4.21
N GLN A 44 -4.89 1.71 4.51
CA GLN A 44 -6.21 1.34 5.04
C GLN A 44 -7.03 0.54 4.02
N ASN A 45 -6.95 0.89 2.74
CA ASN A 45 -7.63 0.17 1.67
C ASN A 45 -7.05 -1.24 1.48
N VAL A 46 -5.72 -1.36 1.44
CA VAL A 46 -5.05 -2.66 1.33
C VAL A 46 -5.38 -3.56 2.51
N ARG A 47 -5.28 -3.03 3.74
CA ARG A 47 -5.65 -3.76 4.97
C ARG A 47 -7.09 -4.24 4.92
N ARG A 48 -8.01 -3.42 4.41
CA ARG A 48 -9.42 -3.79 4.28
C ARG A 48 -9.58 -4.94 3.29
N PHE A 49 -8.92 -4.87 2.13
CA PHE A 49 -8.92 -5.95 1.14
C PHE A 49 -8.48 -7.29 1.76
N PHE A 50 -7.32 -7.34 2.43
CA PHE A 50 -6.87 -8.58 3.05
C PHE A 50 -7.82 -9.09 4.13
N LYS A 51 -8.36 -8.21 4.98
CA LYS A 51 -9.31 -8.60 6.02
C LYS A 51 -10.63 -9.17 5.49
N GLU A 52 -11.13 -8.63 4.39
CA GLU A 52 -12.44 -8.99 3.84
C GLU A 52 -12.33 -10.14 2.84
N GLU A 53 -11.30 -10.15 1.99
CA GLU A 53 -11.20 -11.05 0.83
C GLU A 53 -10.18 -12.18 1.01
N VAL A 54 -9.26 -12.10 1.99
CA VAL A 54 -8.19 -13.09 2.18
C VAL A 54 -8.35 -13.84 3.51
N VAL A 55 -8.41 -13.11 4.64
CA VAL A 55 -8.42 -13.70 5.99
C VAL A 55 -9.53 -14.75 6.19
N PRO A 56 -10.78 -14.56 5.73
CA PRO A 56 -11.85 -15.55 5.95
C PRO A 56 -11.61 -16.89 5.24
N TYR A 57 -10.86 -16.88 4.13
CA TYR A 57 -10.69 -18.04 3.25
C TYR A 57 -9.31 -18.68 3.37
N HIS A 58 -8.34 -18.00 4.00
CA HIS A 58 -6.95 -18.44 4.10
C HIS A 58 -6.79 -19.89 4.61
N ALA A 59 -7.51 -20.27 5.67
CA ALA A 59 -7.40 -21.60 6.24
C ALA A 59 -7.89 -22.72 5.29
N GLU A 60 -8.85 -22.42 4.42
CA GLU A 60 -9.31 -23.36 3.39
C GLU A 60 -8.24 -23.53 2.30
N TRP A 61 -7.66 -22.42 1.84
CA TRP A 61 -6.60 -22.43 0.83
C TRP A 61 -5.35 -23.14 1.31
N GLU A 62 -4.97 -22.94 2.57
CA GLU A 62 -3.85 -23.64 3.19
C GLU A 62 -4.07 -25.16 3.19
N LYS A 63 -5.29 -25.61 3.51
CA LYS A 63 -5.65 -27.03 3.46
C LYS A 63 -5.71 -27.59 2.04
N ALA A 64 -6.20 -26.80 1.09
CA ALA A 64 -6.27 -27.18 -0.33
C ALA A 64 -4.90 -27.17 -1.02
N GLY A 65 -3.94 -26.39 -0.51
CA GLY A 65 -2.63 -26.18 -1.11
C GLY A 65 -2.66 -25.18 -2.28
N GLU A 66 -3.77 -24.48 -2.50
CA GLU A 66 -3.93 -23.50 -3.57
C GLU A 66 -4.80 -22.32 -3.12
N VAL A 67 -4.45 -21.13 -3.62
CA VAL A 67 -5.23 -19.90 -3.42
C VAL A 67 -6.25 -19.78 -4.55
N SER A 68 -7.50 -19.47 -4.21
CA SER A 68 -8.57 -19.30 -5.20
C SER A 68 -8.22 -18.29 -6.29
N ARG A 69 -8.56 -18.59 -7.54
CA ARG A 69 -8.41 -17.65 -8.66
C ARG A 69 -9.21 -16.35 -8.45
N GLU A 70 -10.34 -16.43 -7.76
CA GLU A 70 -11.24 -15.28 -7.54
C GLU A 70 -10.56 -14.14 -6.78
N VAL A 71 -9.75 -14.45 -5.75
CA VAL A 71 -9.08 -13.40 -4.97
C VAL A 71 -8.01 -12.70 -5.80
N TRP A 72 -7.34 -13.42 -6.70
CA TRP A 72 -6.38 -12.83 -7.64
C TRP A 72 -7.06 -11.89 -8.63
N GLU A 73 -8.23 -12.26 -9.14
CA GLU A 73 -9.02 -11.39 -10.03
C GLU A 73 -9.49 -10.12 -9.32
N LYS A 74 -9.97 -10.24 -8.07
CA LYS A 74 -10.33 -9.09 -7.23
C LYS A 74 -9.13 -8.19 -6.92
N ALA A 75 -7.98 -8.77 -6.56
CA ALA A 75 -6.75 -8.04 -6.30
C ALA A 75 -6.27 -7.28 -7.56
N GLY A 76 -6.38 -7.91 -8.73
CA GLY A 76 -6.06 -7.29 -10.01
C GLY A 76 -6.96 -6.10 -10.34
N GLN A 77 -8.27 -6.22 -10.10
CA GLN A 77 -9.23 -5.12 -10.29
C GLN A 77 -8.97 -3.93 -9.37
N GLN A 78 -8.43 -4.17 -8.17
CA GLN A 78 -8.01 -3.11 -7.24
C GLN A 78 -6.59 -2.58 -7.51
N GLY A 79 -5.89 -3.09 -8.52
CA GLY A 79 -4.54 -2.67 -8.88
C GLY A 79 -3.44 -3.16 -7.92
N LEU A 80 -3.75 -4.08 -7.02
CA LEU A 80 -2.83 -4.53 -5.96
C LEU A 80 -1.70 -5.44 -6.47
N LEU A 81 -1.85 -6.01 -7.67
CA LEU A 81 -0.86 -6.94 -8.24
C LEU A 81 0.26 -6.25 -9.04
N GLY A 82 0.01 -5.03 -9.53
CA GLY A 82 0.87 -4.32 -10.48
C GLY A 82 1.25 -2.92 -10.02
N ILE A 83 1.46 -2.73 -8.71
CA ILE A 83 1.60 -1.38 -8.13
C ILE A 83 2.76 -0.61 -8.71
N TYR A 84 3.96 -1.20 -8.71
CA TYR A 84 5.17 -0.53 -9.20
C TYR A 84 5.28 -0.55 -10.73
N THR A 85 4.38 -1.27 -11.41
CA THR A 85 4.37 -1.38 -12.86
C THR A 85 3.75 -0.11 -13.46
N PRO A 86 4.38 0.51 -14.47
CA PRO A 86 3.82 1.67 -15.17
C PRO A 86 2.42 1.41 -15.75
N ALA A 87 1.58 2.44 -15.79
CA ALA A 87 0.21 2.36 -16.30
C ALA A 87 0.14 1.93 -17.79
N GLU A 88 1.14 2.29 -18.59
CA GLU A 88 1.30 1.84 -19.99
C GLU A 88 1.43 0.31 -20.15
N HIS A 89 1.75 -0.38 -19.06
CA HIS A 89 1.84 -1.84 -19.01
C HIS A 89 0.69 -2.48 -18.20
N GLY A 90 -0.37 -1.72 -17.92
CA GLY A 90 -1.54 -2.19 -17.17
C GLY A 90 -1.35 -2.23 -15.65
N GLY A 91 -0.30 -1.58 -15.12
CA GLY A 91 -0.10 -1.38 -13.68
C GLY A 91 -0.70 -0.08 -13.15
N VAL A 92 -0.38 0.25 -11.91
CA VAL A 92 -0.87 1.47 -11.23
C VAL A 92 0.13 2.63 -11.30
N GLY A 93 1.42 2.33 -11.54
CA GLY A 93 2.48 3.35 -11.57
C GLY A 93 2.76 3.99 -10.22
N GLY A 94 2.50 3.27 -9.12
CA GLY A 94 2.81 3.68 -7.77
C GLY A 94 4.31 3.68 -7.46
N ASP A 95 4.68 4.22 -6.30
CA ASP A 95 6.06 4.32 -5.86
C ASP A 95 6.52 3.08 -5.05
N LEU A 96 7.79 3.10 -4.62
CA LEU A 96 8.37 2.02 -3.82
C LEU A 96 7.64 1.84 -2.47
N LEU A 97 7.17 2.94 -1.87
CA LEU A 97 6.49 2.91 -0.59
C LEU A 97 5.10 2.28 -0.72
N SER A 98 4.40 2.55 -1.81
CA SER A 98 3.13 1.92 -2.16
C SER A 98 3.27 0.41 -2.36
N ALA A 99 4.34 -0.04 -3.01
CA ALA A 99 4.63 -1.47 -3.14
C ALA A 99 4.94 -2.11 -1.77
N ALA A 100 5.76 -1.44 -0.95
CA ALA A 100 6.09 -1.91 0.40
C ALA A 100 4.84 -1.99 1.29
N ILE A 101 3.88 -1.06 1.14
CA ILE A 101 2.60 -1.09 1.84
C ILE A 101 1.82 -2.37 1.53
N VAL A 102 1.75 -2.79 0.27
CA VAL A 102 1.03 -4.03 -0.10
C VAL A 102 1.68 -5.29 0.45
N TRP A 103 3.00 -5.30 0.61
CA TRP A 103 3.68 -6.45 1.22
C TRP A 103 3.55 -6.48 2.75
N GLU A 104 3.34 -5.33 3.38
CA GLU A 104 3.28 -5.19 4.84
C GLU A 104 1.87 -5.47 5.41
N GLU A 105 0.82 -5.03 4.71
CA GLU A 105 -0.58 -5.17 5.12
C GLU A 105 -1.16 -6.55 4.79
#